data_AF-A0A2V6TVJ3-F1
#
_entry.id   AF-A0A2V6TVJ3-F1
#
_cell.length_a   1.000
_cell.length_b   1.000
_cell.length_c   1.000
_cell.angle_alpha   90.00
_cell.angle_beta   90.00
_cell.angle_gamma   90.00
#
_symmetry.space_group_name_H-M   'P 1'
#
loop_
_entity.id
_entity.type
_entity.pdbx_description
1 polymer ?
#
loop_
_entity_poly.entity_id
_entity_poly.type
_entity_poly.pdbx_seq_one_letter_code
_entity_poly.pdbx_strand_id
1 'polypeptide(L)'
;MECAHEIKTDRETKTITMASPVRWVVSFTSAYGLSQMRQGLAGKGERRIEHIRQFVVNALVTQAAIGQATGLGALFADLRYLLQTEFSPDLPKLPLTTITFGLPSFRPPNDLIMAATSFSGIPAFIELVDAVSLWLWMSGSG
;
A
#
# COMPACT_ATOMS: atom_id res chain seq x y z
N MET A 1 0.63 -1.42 -1.36
CA MET A 1 -0.08 -0.64 -0.33
C MET A 1 -1.53 -0.64 -0.73
N GLU A 2 -2.43 -0.94 0.21
CA GLU A 2 -3.87 -0.96 -0.07
C GLU A 2 -4.43 0.46 0.01
N CYS A 3 -5.43 0.79 -0.80
CA CYS A 3 -6.22 2.02 -0.68
C CYS A 3 -7.62 1.82 -1.26
N ALA A 4 -8.57 2.65 -0.84
CA ALA A 4 -9.87 2.72 -1.49
C ALA A 4 -9.72 3.36 -2.88
N HIS A 5 -10.31 2.74 -3.90
CA HIS A 5 -10.31 3.25 -5.25
C HIS A 5 -11.70 3.21 -5.86
N GLU A 6 -12.14 4.35 -6.40
CA GLU A 6 -13.40 4.49 -7.12
C GLU A 6 -13.20 4.15 -8.60
N ILE A 7 -13.84 3.09 -9.06
CA ILE A 7 -13.93 2.71 -10.47
C ILE A 7 -15.16 3.39 -11.05
N LYS A 8 -14.98 4.10 -12.17
CA LYS A 8 -16.08 4.68 -12.95
C LYS A 8 -16.10 4.10 -14.34
N THR A 9 -17.27 3.66 -14.77
CA THR A 9 -17.59 3.28 -16.15
C THR A 9 -18.85 4.03 -16.58
N ASP A 10 -19.22 3.94 -17.85
CA ASP A 10 -20.44 4.59 -18.36
C ASP A 10 -21.73 4.09 -17.69
N ARG A 11 -21.68 2.93 -17.04
CA ARG A 11 -22.85 2.24 -16.46
C ARG A 11 -22.89 2.30 -14.93
N GLU A 12 -21.73 2.28 -14.28
CA GLU A 12 -21.65 2.12 -12.83
C GLU A 12 -20.41 2.80 -12.23
N THR A 13 -20.58 3.30 -11.00
CA THR A 13 -19.48 3.70 -10.12
C THR A 13 -19.41 2.75 -8.93
N LYS A 14 -18.24 2.16 -8.69
CA LYS A 14 -18.02 1.18 -7.62
C LYS A 14 -16.70 1.43 -6.90
N THR A 15 -16.74 1.44 -5.57
CA THR A 15 -15.54 1.52 -4.75
C THR A 15 -14.99 0.12 -4.49
N ILE A 16 -13.72 -0.10 -4.81
CA ILE A 16 -12.98 -1.34 -4.53
C ILE A 16 -11.75 -1.07 -3.67
N THR A 17 -11.19 -2.12 -3.09
CA THR A 17 -9.84 -2.08 -2.52
C THR A 17 -8.81 -2.29 -3.62
N MET A 18 -7.94 -1.31 -3.85
CA MET A 18 -6.80 -1.42 -4.77
C MET A 18 -5.53 -1.69 -3.96
N ALA A 19 -4.71 -2.65 -4.37
CA ALA A 19 -3.43 -2.94 -3.75
C ALA A 19 -2.28 -2.86 -4.75
N SER A 20 -1.23 -2.13 -4.41
CA SER A 20 0.04 -2.23 -5.15
C SER A 20 0.87 -3.41 -4.61
N PRO A 21 1.32 -4.35 -5.49
CA PRO A 21 2.11 -5.50 -5.09
C PRO A 21 3.58 -5.17 -4.84
N VAL A 22 4.04 -3.98 -5.25
CA VAL A 22 5.44 -3.53 -5.14
C VAL A 22 5.63 -2.49 -4.05
N ARG A 23 4.60 -2.18 -3.25
CA ARG A 23 4.67 -1.17 -2.19
C ARG A 23 4.15 -1.73 -0.88
N TRP A 24 4.83 -1.48 0.22
CA TRP A 24 4.42 -1.95 1.55
C TRP A 24 4.56 -0.85 2.58
N VAL A 25 3.76 -0.91 3.65
CA VAL A 25 3.96 -0.08 4.84
C VAL A 25 4.83 -0.85 5.81
N VAL A 26 5.91 -0.22 6.25
CA VAL A 26 6.82 -0.74 7.27
C VAL A 26 6.30 -0.29 8.63
N SER A 27 6.22 -1.22 9.56
CA SER A 27 5.90 -0.93 10.95
C SER A 27 6.41 -2.04 11.85
N PHE A 28 6.64 -1.74 13.12
CA PHE A 28 6.83 -2.77 14.15
C PHE A 28 5.56 -3.62 14.30
N THR A 29 5.75 -4.88 14.67
CA THR A 29 4.65 -5.84 14.90
C THR A 29 3.63 -5.25 15.86
N SER A 30 2.35 -5.35 15.48
CA SER A 30 1.22 -4.93 16.31
C SER A 30 0.01 -5.80 15.99
N ALA A 31 -0.97 -5.81 16.90
CA ALA A 31 -2.21 -6.55 16.71
C ALA A 31 -3.00 -6.07 15.49
N TYR A 32 -2.92 -4.78 15.16
CA TYR A 32 -3.60 -4.21 13.99
C TYR A 32 -2.61 -4.01 12.86
N GLY A 33 -2.93 -4.52 11.67
CA GLY A 33 -2.33 -4.04 10.43
C GLY A 33 -3.00 -2.75 9.94
N LEU A 34 -2.50 -2.21 8.83
CA LEU A 34 -3.05 -1.00 8.22
C LEU A 34 -4.54 -1.14 7.85
N SER A 35 -4.93 -2.31 7.34
CA SER A 35 -6.32 -2.59 6.95
C SER A 35 -7.25 -2.60 8.17
N GLN A 36 -6.86 -3.28 9.26
CA GLN A 36 -7.61 -3.29 10.51
C GLN A 36 -7.69 -1.88 11.14
N MET A 37 -6.62 -1.10 11.07
CA MET A 37 -6.61 0.28 11.55
C MET A 37 -7.63 1.14 10.80
N ARG A 38 -7.65 1.08 9.45
CA ARG A 38 -8.61 1.82 8.63
C ARG A 38 -10.04 1.40 8.90
N GLN A 39 -10.28 0.09 8.99
CA GLN A 39 -11.56 -0.49 9.35
C GLN A 39 -12.07 0.02 10.71
N GLY A 40 -11.22 -0.04 11.75
CA GLY A 40 -11.54 0.46 13.09
C GLY A 40 -11.84 1.96 13.14
N LEU A 41 -11.16 2.78 12.32
CA LEU A 41 -11.43 4.21 12.21
C LEU A 41 -12.70 4.54 11.42
N ALA A 42 -12.99 3.76 10.38
CA ALA A 42 -14.22 3.88 9.59
C ALA A 42 -15.47 3.37 10.34
N GLY A 43 -15.32 2.91 11.59
CA GLY A 43 -16.40 2.32 12.38
C GLY A 43 -16.85 0.94 11.86
N LYS A 44 -16.06 0.31 10.99
CA LYS A 44 -16.35 -0.96 10.35
C LYS A 44 -15.43 -2.04 10.94
N GLY A 45 -15.79 -2.59 12.09
CA GLY A 45 -15.01 -3.65 12.75
C GLY A 45 -14.87 -3.43 14.26
N GLU A 46 -14.14 -4.32 14.92
CA GLU A 46 -13.90 -4.20 16.36
C GLU A 46 -12.98 -3.01 16.64
N ARG A 47 -13.40 -2.09 17.51
CA ARG A 47 -12.64 -0.88 17.84
C ARG A 47 -11.96 -1.04 19.20
N ARG A 48 -10.80 -1.70 19.21
CA ARG A 48 -9.95 -1.85 20.40
C ARG A 48 -8.96 -0.70 20.49
N ILE A 49 -9.20 0.21 21.44
CA ILE A 49 -8.46 1.48 21.57
C ILE A 49 -6.97 1.24 21.83
N GLU A 50 -6.64 0.21 22.59
CA GLU A 50 -5.29 -0.23 22.89
C GLU A 50 -4.52 -0.64 21.62
N HIS A 51 -5.16 -1.34 20.69
CA HIS A 51 -4.53 -1.76 19.43
C HIS A 51 -4.34 -0.58 18.47
N ILE A 52 -5.32 0.33 18.41
CA ILE A 52 -5.22 1.58 17.66
C ILE A 52 -4.06 2.43 18.18
N ARG A 53 -3.95 2.57 19.50
CA ARG A 53 -2.85 3.31 20.14
C ARG A 53 -1.50 2.67 19.80
N GLN A 54 -1.38 1.35 19.93
CA GLN A 54 -0.14 0.63 19.61
C GLN A 54 0.26 0.84 18.15
N PHE A 55 -0.69 0.76 17.21
CA PHE A 55 -0.43 1.00 15.79
C PHE A 55 0.11 2.40 15.53
N VAL A 56 -0.53 3.42 16.11
CA VAL A 56 -0.10 4.83 15.97
C VAL A 56 1.31 5.03 16.52
N VAL A 57 1.59 4.53 17.73
CA VAL A 57 2.91 4.63 18.34
C VAL A 57 3.95 3.92 17.46
N ASN A 58 3.67 2.71 16.98
CA ASN A 58 4.58 1.97 16.12
C ASN A 58 4.89 2.72 14.81
N ALA A 59 3.88 3.32 14.17
CA ALA A 59 4.09 4.11 12.96
C ALA A 59 5.00 5.33 13.21
N LEU A 60 4.77 6.07 14.30
CA LEU A 60 5.59 7.22 14.69
C LEU A 60 7.02 6.81 15.04
N VAL A 61 7.19 5.74 15.82
CA VAL A 61 8.52 5.22 16.19
C VAL A 61 9.26 4.70 14.94
N THR A 62 8.57 4.04 14.01
CA THR A 62 9.15 3.58 12.75
C THR A 62 9.66 4.76 11.92
N GLN A 63 8.83 5.80 11.76
CA GLN A 63 9.22 7.01 11.04
C GLN A 63 10.42 7.70 11.71
N ALA A 64 10.43 7.82 13.03
CA ALA A 64 11.53 8.42 13.77
C ALA A 64 12.83 7.60 13.67
N ALA A 65 12.74 6.28 13.83
CA ALA A 65 13.89 5.38 13.73
C ALA A 65 14.52 5.40 12.34
N ILE A 66 13.70 5.35 11.29
CA ILE A 66 14.16 5.42 9.90
C ILE A 66 14.71 6.81 9.57
N GLY A 67 14.08 7.88 10.05
CA GLY A 67 14.56 9.25 9.84
C GLY A 67 15.90 9.54 10.51
N GLN A 68 16.24 8.83 11.59
CA GLN A 68 17.53 8.96 12.28
C GLN A 68 18.60 7.99 11.79
N ALA A 69 18.22 6.92 11.09
CA ALA A 69 19.14 5.91 10.57
C ALA A 69 19.90 6.45 9.35
N THR A 70 21.09 7.01 9.58
CA THR A 70 21.96 7.48 8.50
C THR A 70 22.36 6.33 7.57
N GLY A 71 22.33 6.59 6.26
CA GLY A 71 22.70 5.60 5.23
C GLY A 71 21.63 4.55 4.90
N LEU A 72 20.56 4.41 5.70
CA LEU A 72 19.51 3.42 5.43
C LEU A 72 18.78 3.69 4.11
N GLY A 73 18.49 4.96 3.82
CA GLY A 73 17.88 5.36 2.54
C GLY A 73 18.78 5.02 1.34
N ALA A 74 20.09 5.20 1.47
CA ALA A 74 21.05 4.84 0.41
C ALA A 74 21.13 3.32 0.22
N LEU A 75 21.18 2.55 1.31
CA LEU A 75 21.16 1.09 1.26
C LEU A 75 19.92 0.55 0.53
N PHE A 76 18.72 1.07 0.84
CA PHE A 76 17.52 0.67 0.12
C PHE A 76 17.58 1.08 -1.36
N ALA A 77 18.09 2.28 -1.67
CA ALA A 77 18.24 2.73 -3.05
C ALA A 77 19.19 1.82 -3.85
N ASP A 78 20.31 1.39 -3.27
CA ASP A 78 21.26 0.45 -3.88
C ASP A 78 20.62 -0.92 -4.13
N LEU A 79 19.69 -1.33 -3.28
CA LEU A 79 18.85 -2.52 -3.44
C LEU A 79 17.64 -2.30 -4.37
N ARG A 80 17.56 -1.15 -5.04
CA ARG A 80 16.46 -0.73 -5.93
C ARG A 80 15.11 -0.61 -5.21
N TYR A 81 15.14 -0.25 -3.94
CA TYR A 81 13.96 0.11 -3.16
C TYR A 81 13.93 1.61 -2.87
N LEU A 82 12.74 2.17 -2.89
CA LEU A 82 12.47 3.54 -2.49
C LEU A 82 11.82 3.53 -1.11
N LEU A 83 12.54 4.07 -0.13
CA LEU A 83 12.05 4.27 1.24
C LEU A 83 11.50 5.69 1.39
N GLN A 84 10.22 5.82 1.74
CA GLN A 84 9.53 7.11 1.83
C GLN A 84 8.67 7.21 3.08
N THR A 85 8.31 8.43 3.45
CA THR A 85 7.22 8.70 4.39
C THR A 85 6.05 9.26 3.60
N GLU A 86 4.90 8.59 3.70
CA GLU A 86 3.67 8.94 2.99
C GLU A 86 2.53 9.16 3.97
N PHE A 87 1.51 9.92 3.55
CA PHE A 87 0.27 10.10 4.28
C PHE A 87 -0.87 9.53 3.43
N SER A 88 -1.54 8.50 3.94
CA SER A 88 -2.70 7.93 3.27
C SER A 88 -3.89 8.89 3.39
N PRO A 89 -4.76 9.02 2.37
CA PRO A 89 -5.99 9.83 2.48
C PRO A 89 -6.87 9.45 3.68
N ASP A 90 -6.94 8.15 4.00
CA ASP A 90 -7.69 7.64 5.16
C ASP A 90 -7.03 7.93 6.53
N LEU A 91 -5.74 8.30 6.53
CA LEU A 91 -4.91 8.52 7.72
C LEU A 91 -4.05 9.78 7.54
N PRO A 92 -4.64 10.96 7.26
CA PRO A 92 -3.90 12.12 6.75
C PRO A 92 -2.92 12.73 7.75
N LYS A 93 -3.05 12.38 9.05
CA LYS A 93 -2.19 12.88 10.14
C LYS A 93 -1.20 11.84 10.67
N LEU A 94 -1.24 10.62 10.13
CA LEU A 94 -0.34 9.55 10.57
C LEU A 94 0.71 9.31 9.47
N PRO A 95 1.99 9.59 9.72
CA PRO A 95 3.03 9.25 8.76
C PRO A 95 3.15 7.73 8.68
N LEU A 96 3.14 7.21 7.46
CA LEU A 96 3.38 5.81 7.16
C LEU A 96 4.72 5.71 6.43
N THR A 97 5.66 4.95 6.99
CA THR A 97 6.88 4.63 6.25
C THR A 97 6.57 3.56 5.22
N THR A 98 6.86 3.84 3.95
CA THR A 98 6.65 2.93 2.83
C THR A 98 7.98 2.47 2.25
N ILE A 99 8.03 1.20 1.86
CA ILE A 99 9.07 0.66 0.96
C ILE A 99 8.38 0.36 -0.36
N THR A 100 8.93 0.87 -1.46
CA THR A 100 8.50 0.56 -2.81
C THR A 100 9.63 -0.12 -3.56
N PHE A 101 9.38 -1.27 -4.14
CA PHE A 101 10.32 -1.95 -5.04
C PHE A 101 10.33 -1.24 -6.40
N GLY A 102 11.51 -1.06 -6.99
CA GLY A 102 11.73 -0.28 -8.21
C GLY A 102 11.17 -0.88 -9.51
N LEU A 103 10.32 -1.91 -9.43
CA LEU A 103 9.61 -2.46 -10.57
C LEU A 103 8.28 -1.72 -10.74
N PRO A 104 7.96 -1.17 -11.93
CA PRO A 104 6.71 -0.47 -12.13
C PRO A 104 5.53 -1.45 -12.05
N SER A 105 4.53 -1.10 -11.25
CA SER A 105 3.18 -1.64 -11.34
C SER A 105 2.25 -0.60 -11.94
N PHE A 106 1.17 -1.05 -12.57
CA PHE A 106 0.18 -0.17 -13.16
C PHE A 106 -1.24 -0.68 -12.91
N ARG A 107 -2.18 0.26 -12.92
CA ARG A 107 -3.60 -0.04 -12.88
C ARG A 107 -4.12 -0.22 -14.31
N PRO A 108 -4.75 -1.36 -14.66
CA PRO A 108 -5.37 -1.53 -15.97
C PRO A 108 -6.65 -0.67 -16.08
N PRO A 109 -7.23 -0.54 -17.29
CA PRO A 109 -8.49 0.20 -17.48
C PRO A 109 -9.63 -0.27 -16.58
N ASN A 110 -10.51 0.67 -16.21
CA ASN A 110 -11.63 0.43 -15.28
C ASN A 110 -12.53 -0.74 -15.70
N ASP A 111 -12.79 -0.91 -16.99
CA ASP A 111 -13.64 -2.00 -17.51
C ASP A 111 -13.06 -3.39 -17.21
N LEU A 112 -11.73 -3.54 -17.30
CA LEU A 112 -11.06 -4.80 -16.99
C LEU A 112 -11.14 -5.10 -15.49
N ILE A 113 -10.92 -4.09 -14.65
CA ILE A 113 -11.02 -4.22 -13.20
C ILE A 113 -12.46 -4.58 -12.80
N MET A 114 -13.45 -3.92 -13.41
CA MET A 114 -14.86 -4.17 -13.15
C MET A 114 -15.26 -5.58 -13.57
N ALA A 115 -14.83 -6.05 -14.74
CA ALA A 115 -15.04 -7.41 -15.20
C ALA A 115 -14.41 -8.44 -14.24
N ALA A 116 -13.15 -8.23 -13.84
CA ALA A 116 -12.44 -9.14 -12.95
C ALA A 116 -13.07 -9.22 -11.55
N THR A 117 -13.43 -8.08 -10.97
CA THR A 117 -14.07 -8.01 -9.64
C THR A 117 -15.51 -8.54 -9.65
N SER A 118 -16.22 -8.42 -10.78
CA SER A 118 -17.55 -9.01 -10.96
C SER A 118 -17.47 -10.53 -11.11
N PHE A 119 -16.48 -11.01 -11.87
CA PHE A 119 -16.24 -12.44 -12.06
C PHE A 119 -15.82 -13.14 -10.76
N SER A 120 -14.95 -12.52 -9.97
CA SER A 120 -14.50 -13.09 -8.69
C SER A 120 -15.51 -12.93 -7.55
N GLY A 121 -16.44 -11.97 -7.66
CA GLY A 121 -17.32 -11.55 -6.58
C GLY A 121 -16.62 -10.78 -5.46
N ILE A 122 -15.31 -10.53 -5.57
CA ILE A 122 -14.51 -9.83 -4.55
C ILE A 122 -14.28 -8.38 -5.03
N PRO A 123 -14.68 -7.36 -4.24
CA PRO A 123 -14.48 -5.95 -4.58
C PRO A 123 -13.04 -5.49 -4.27
N ALA A 124 -12.05 -6.24 -4.76
CA ALA A 124 -10.63 -5.94 -4.59
C ALA A 124 -9.84 -6.29 -5.84
N PHE A 125 -8.78 -5.53 -6.12
CA PHE A 125 -7.90 -5.73 -7.25
C PHE A 125 -6.45 -5.40 -6.88
N ILE A 126 -5.50 -6.10 -7.48
CA ILE A 126 -4.06 -5.88 -7.30
C ILE A 126 -3.52 -5.30 -8.61
N GLU A 127 -2.74 -4.22 -8.54
CA GLU A 127 -2.07 -3.65 -9.71
C GLU A 127 -1.26 -4.71 -10.46
N LEU A 128 -1.17 -4.54 -11.78
CA LEU A 128 -0.46 -5.46 -12.64
C LEU A 128 1.00 -5.04 -12.76
N VAL A 129 1.86 -6.03 -12.90
CA VAL A 129 3.27 -5.84 -13.22
C VAL A 129 3.46 -6.11 -14.71
N ASP A 130 4.13 -5.21 -15.41
CA ASP A 130 4.45 -5.41 -16.81
C ASP A 130 5.51 -6.52 -16.99
N ALA A 131 5.17 -7.54 -17.78
CA ALA A 131 6.02 -8.72 -17.94
C ALA A 131 7.34 -8.40 -18.65
N VAL A 132 7.33 -7.46 -19.61
CA VAL A 132 8.54 -7.04 -20.33
C VAL A 132 9.49 -6.29 -19.40
N SER A 133 8.95 -5.35 -18.61
CA SER A 133 9.70 -4.61 -17.59
C SER A 133 10.28 -5.55 -16.54
N LEU A 134 9.52 -6.55 -16.10
CA LEU A 134 10.00 -7.59 -15.18
C LEU A 134 11.15 -8.38 -15.80
N TRP A 135 11.05 -8.76 -17.08
CA TRP A 135 12.10 -9.52 -17.76
C TRP A 135 13.39 -8.72 -17.92
N LEU A 136 13.29 -7.45 -18.34
CA LEU A 136 14.45 -6.53 -18.41
C LEU A 136 15.10 -6.30 -17.05
N TRP A 137 14.30 -6.21 -15.99
CA TRP A 137 14.79 -6.09 -14.63
C TRP A 137 15.58 -7.34 -14.19
N MET A 138 15.09 -8.54 -14.53
CA MET A 138 15.76 -9.81 -14.24
C MET A 138 17.05 -10.02 -15.05
N SER A 139 17.11 -9.52 -16.29
CA SER A 139 18.30 -9.65 -17.15
C SER A 139 19.41 -8.65 -16.83
N GLY A 140 19.20 -7.75 -15.86
CA GLY A 140 20.17 -6.73 -15.46
C GLY A 140 20.47 -5.70 -16.55
N SER A 141 19.56 -5.55 -17.52
CA SER A 141 19.76 -4.74 -18.74
C SER A 141 19.11 -3.36 -18.66
N GLY A 142 18.82 -2.88 -17.44
CA GLY A 142 18.16 -1.60 -17.17
C GLY A 142 19.07 -0.59 -16.50
#